data_AF-A0A7T4N8P6-F1
#
_entry.id   AF-A0A7T4N8P6-F1
#
_cell.length_a   1.000
_cell.length_b   1.000
_cell.length_c   1.000
_cell.angle_alpha   90.00
_cell.angle_beta   90.00
_cell.angle_gamma   90.00
#
_symmetry.space_group_name_H-M   'P 1'
#
loop_
_entity.id
_entity.type
_entity.pdbx_description
1 polymer ?
#
loop_
_entity_poly.entity_id
_entity_poly.type
_entity_poly.pdbx_seq_one_letter_code
_entity_poly.pdbx_strand_id
1 'polypeptide(L)' 'MENEDNCPFGPSHPMWAEVYALRLTVAAIRRARGKPNLNTLSPGTPEYEEVAQDFARDVLRAIGDDSYGDDFFGVGAAG' A
#
# COMPACT_ATOMS: atom_id res chain seq x y z
N MET A 1 -13.03 -27.13 -9.64
CA MET A 1 -13.25 -25.70 -9.34
C MET A 1 -12.47 -25.43 -8.06
N GLU A 2 -11.21 -25.02 -8.19
CA GLU A 2 -10.30 -24.89 -7.05
C GLU A 2 -10.34 -23.47 -6.50
N ASN A 3 -10.98 -23.34 -5.33
CA ASN A 3 -10.59 -22.49 -4.20
C ASN A 3 -10.35 -21.00 -4.48
N GLU A 4 -11.38 -20.27 -4.92
CA GLU A 4 -11.39 -18.80 -4.90
C GLU A 4 -11.46 -18.21 -3.46
N ASP A 5 -11.74 -19.06 -2.45
CA ASP A 5 -11.90 -18.64 -1.05
C ASP A 5 -10.62 -18.67 -0.20
N ASN A 6 -9.51 -19.18 -0.72
CA ASN A 6 -8.28 -19.29 0.07
C ASN A 6 -7.35 -18.11 -0.18
N CYS A 7 -7.86 -16.88 -0.02
CA CYS A 7 -6.98 -15.73 0.13
C CYS A 7 -6.14 -15.98 1.39
N PRO A 8 -4.81 -16.17 1.28
CA PRO A 8 -3.97 -16.55 2.42
C PRO A 8 -3.97 -15.47 3.52
N PHE A 9 -4.44 -14.27 3.20
CA PHE A 9 -4.61 -13.15 4.11
C PHE A 9 -6.07 -12.71 4.22
N GLY A 10 -7.05 -13.61 4.06
CA GLY A 10 -8.46 -13.30 4.25
C GLY A 10 -8.83 -13.04 5.72
N PRO A 11 -10.10 -12.75 6.02
CA PRO A 11 -10.57 -12.49 7.39
C PRO A 11 -10.26 -13.58 8.42
N SER A 12 -10.07 -14.82 7.95
CA SER A 12 -9.70 -15.97 8.77
C SER A 12 -8.21 -16.01 9.16
N HIS A 13 -7.37 -15.15 8.57
CA HIS A 13 -5.95 -15.08 8.88
C HIS A 13 -5.72 -14.40 10.24
N PRO A 14 -4.86 -14.93 11.11
CA PRO A 14 -4.65 -14.39 12.47
C PRO A 14 -4.16 -12.94 12.47
N MET A 15 -3.44 -12.50 11.44
CA MET A 15 -2.98 -11.11 11.30
C MET A 15 -3.95 -10.19 10.52
N TRP A 16 -5.15 -10.66 10.16
CA TRP A 16 -6.07 -9.88 9.34
C TRP A 16 -6.45 -8.56 10.02
N ALA A 17 -6.71 -8.59 11.33
CA ALA A 17 -7.11 -7.42 12.09
C ALA A 17 -6.02 -6.34 12.07
N GLU A 18 -4.76 -6.74 12.25
CA GLU A 18 -3.59 -5.87 12.26
C GLU A 18 -3.36 -5.25 10.88
N VAL A 19 -3.40 -6.06 9.82
CA VAL A 19 -3.25 -5.58 8.44
C VAL A 19 -4.39 -4.62 8.08
N TYR A 20 -5.63 -4.94 8.48
CA TYR A 20 -6.79 -4.11 8.23
C TYR A 20 -6.71 -2.77 9.00
N ALA A 21 -6.28 -2.80 10.25
CA ALA A 21 -6.04 -1.60 11.05
C ALA A 21 -4.96 -0.70 10.43
N LEU A 22 -3.86 -1.28 9.96
CA LEU A 22 -2.80 -0.55 9.26
C LEU A 22 -3.33 0.10 7.98
N ARG A 23 -4.05 -0.66 7.15
CA ARG A 23 -4.70 -0.16 5.94
C ARG A 23 -5.61 1.03 6.23
N LEU A 24 -6.47 0.94 7.25
CA LEU A 24 -7.38 2.02 7.63
C LEU A 24 -6.62 3.26 8.12
N THR A 25 -5.56 3.07 8.89
CA THR A 25 -4.71 4.15 9.40
C THR A 25 -4.02 4.91 8.26
N VAL A 26 -3.41 4.18 7.31
CA VAL A 26 -2.79 4.79 6.13
C VAL A 26 -3.82 5.53 5.27
N ALA A 27 -4.99 4.94 5.03
CA ALA A 27 -6.07 5.58 4.28
C ALA A 27 -6.56 6.87 4.96
N ALA A 28 -6.65 6.89 6.29
CA ALA A 28 -7.04 8.08 7.06
C ALA A 28 -5.98 9.20 6.92
N ILE A 29 -4.69 8.87 7.03
CA ILE A 29 -3.59 9.82 6.86
C ILE A 29 -3.57 10.38 5.43
N ARG A 30 -3.71 9.53 4.41
CA ARG A 30 -3.77 9.96 3.00
C ARG A 30 -4.92 10.94 2.77
N ARG A 31 -6.10 10.63 3.30
CA ARG A 31 -7.26 11.53 3.23
C ARG A 31 -7.00 12.88 3.90
N ALA A 32 -6.38 12.87 5.08
CA ALA A 32 -6.02 14.11 5.79
C ALA A 32 -5.01 14.97 5.00
N ARG A 33 -4.18 14.35 4.15
CA ARG A 33 -3.25 15.02 3.22
C ARG A 33 -3.90 15.44 1.89
N GLY A 34 -5.21 15.24 1.72
CA GLY A 34 -5.91 15.52 0.47
C GLY A 34 -5.58 14.56 -0.68
N LYS A 35 -4.94 13.41 -0.39
CA LYS A 35 -4.62 12.40 -1.41
C LYS A 35 -5.81 11.45 -1.64
N PRO A 36 -6.01 10.97 -2.88
CA PRO A 36 -7.01 9.96 -3.19
C PRO A 36 -6.66 8.62 -2.53
N ASN A 37 -7.71 7.86 -2.22
CA ASN A 37 -7.62 6.51 -1.66
C ASN A 37 -8.13 5.49 -2.69
N LEU A 38 -7.74 4.24 -2.52
CA LEU A 38 -8.14 3.16 -3.44
C LEU A 38 -9.65 2.95 -3.52
N ASN A 39 -10.38 3.20 -2.44
CA ASN A 39 -11.84 3.06 -2.40
C ASN A 39 -12.59 4.18 -3.15
N THR A 40 -11.90 5.23 -3.59
CA THR A 40 -12.50 6.33 -4.37
C THR A 40 -12.28 6.17 -5.87
N LEU A 41 -11.60 5.10 -6.30
CA LEU A 41 -11.21 4.86 -7.69
C LEU A 41 -11.75 3.50 -8.16
N SER A 42 -12.01 3.38 -9.46
CA SER A 42 -12.45 2.12 -10.04
C SER A 42 -11.24 1.21 -10.26
N PRO A 43 -11.26 -0.05 -9.77
CA PRO A 43 -10.22 -1.02 -10.09
C PRO A 43 -10.03 -1.17 -11.61
N GLY A 44 -8.78 -1.34 -12.04
CA GLY A 44 -8.43 -1.57 -13.44
C GLY A 44 -8.24 -0.30 -14.29
N THR A 45 -8.41 0.90 -13.72
CA THR A 45 -8.01 2.13 -14.41
C THR A 45 -6.54 2.47 -14.14
N PRO A 46 -5.86 3.20 -15.04
CA PRO A 46 -4.48 3.65 -14.81
C PRO A 46 -4.33 4.45 -13.52
N GLU A 47 -5.31 5.31 -13.21
CA GLU A 47 -5.30 6.15 -12.00
C GLU A 47 -5.39 5.31 -10.73
N TYR A 48 -6.14 4.20 -10.76
CA TYR A 48 -6.19 3.25 -9.65
C TYR A 48 -4.83 2.61 -9.40
N GLU A 49 -4.14 2.21 -10.47
CA GLU A 49 -2.84 1.55 -10.38
C GLU A 49 -1.76 2.50 -9.83
N GLU A 50 -1.73 3.74 -10.30
CA GLU A 50 -0.83 4.78 -9.76
C GLU A 50 -1.08 5.01 -8.26
N VAL A 51 -2.35 5.13 -7.86
CA VAL A 51 -2.71 5.33 -6.46
C VAL A 51 -2.44 4.08 -5.62
N ALA A 52 -2.49 2.88 -6.19
CA ALA A 52 -2.14 1.63 -5.53
C ALA A 52 -0.65 1.56 -5.20
N GLN A 53 0.21 1.93 -6.15
CA GLN A 53 1.65 2.01 -5.93
C GLN A 53 1.99 3.05 -4.85
N ASP A 54 1.38 4.24 -4.94
CA ASP A 54 1.52 5.29 -3.94
C ASP A 54 1.05 4.86 -2.54
N PHE A 55 -0.07 4.13 -2.47
CA PHE A 55 -0.60 3.59 -1.22
C PHE A 55 0.34 2.54 -0.63
N ALA A 56 0.89 1.65 -1.45
CA ALA A 56 1.87 0.66 -1.02
C ALA A 56 3.12 1.32 -0.42
N ARG A 57 3.63 2.39 -1.05
CA ARG A 57 4.75 3.18 -0.49
C ARG A 57 4.41 3.80 0.87
N ASP A 58 3.20 4.33 1.03
CA ASP A 58 2.76 4.87 2.32
C ASP A 58 2.67 3.77 3.40
N VAL A 59 2.26 2.55 3.04
CA VAL A 59 2.24 1.39 3.95
C VAL A 59 3.66 0.98 4.36
N LEU A 60 4.58 0.86 3.40
CA LEU A 60 5.99 0.53 3.65
C LEU A 60 6.66 1.55 4.57
N ARG A 61 6.43 2.84 4.29
CA ARG A 61 6.89 3.93 5.16
C ARG A 61 6.30 3.84 6.58
N ALA A 62 5.04 3.42 6.71
CA ALA A 62 4.38 3.29 8.01
C ALA A 62 4.94 2.13 8.86
N ILE A 63 5.43 1.06 8.22
CA ILE A 63 6.09 -0.05 8.91
C ILE A 63 7.60 0.18 9.15
N GLY A 64 8.11 1.36 8.77
CA GLY A 64 9.50 1.74 8.99
C GLY A 64 10.46 1.21 7.92
N ASP A 65 9.94 0.76 6.78
CA ASP A 65 10.75 0.39 5.61
C ASP A 65 10.95 1.63 4.72
N ASP A 66 12.17 2.15 4.71
CA ASP A 66 12.62 3.29 3.91
C ASP A 66 13.40 2.89 2.65
N SER A 67 13.55 1.58 2.38
CA SER A 67 14.31 1.02 1.24
C SER A 67 13.72 1.31 -0.15
N TYR A 68 12.59 2.02 -0.24
CA TYR A 68 12.01 2.50 -1.49
C TYR A 68 12.27 4.00 -1.74
N GLY A 69 13.20 4.59 -0.97
CA GLY A 69 13.40 6.02 -0.89
C GLY A 69 14.83 6.51 -1.05
N ASP A 70 15.67 5.94 -1.94
CA ASP A 70 16.71 6.71 -2.67
C ASP A 70 17.49 5.94 -3.77
N ASP A 71 17.27 4.64 -3.95
CA ASP A 71 18.25 3.76 -4.60
C ASP A 71 17.91 3.34 -6.05
N PHE A 72 16.79 3.77 -6.62
CA PHE A 72 16.49 3.52 -8.05
C PHE A 72 17.19 4.52 -9.01
N PHE A 73 17.76 5.62 -8.50
CA PHE A 73 18.61 6.54 -9.27
C PHE A 73 19.88 6.95 -8.49
N GLY A 74 20.57 5.98 -7.89
CA GLY A 74 21.90 6.17 -7.31
C GLY A 74 22.96 6.50 -8.36
N VAL A 75 22.91 7.71 -8.91
CA VAL A 75 24.04 8.35 -9.59
C VAL A 75 25.12 8.59 -8.54
N GLY A 76 26.20 7.81 -8.65
CA GLY A 76 27.56 8.14 -8.25
C GLY A 76 27.75 8.81 -6.89
N ALA A 77 28.06 8.01 -5.88
CA ALA A 77 28.91 8.49 -4.79
C ALA A 77 30.33 8.74 -5.36
N ALA A 78 30.65 10.00 -5.63
CA ALA A 78 32.02 10.49 -5.78
C ALA A 78 32.26 11.53 -4.68
N GLY A 79 33.16 11.21 -3.76
CA GLY A 79 33.63 12.07 -2.66
C GLY A 79 34.74 11.38 -1.92
#